data_AF-A0A528NCP5-F1
#
_entry.id   AF-A0A528NCP5-F1
#
_cell.length_a   1.000
_cell.length_b   1.000
_cell.length_c   1.000
_cell.angle_alpha   90.00
_cell.angle_beta   90.00
_cell.angle_gamma   90.00
#
_symmetry.space_group_name_H-M   'P 1'
#
loop_
_entity.id
_entity.type
_entity.pdbx_description
1 polymer ?
#
loop_
_entity_poly.entity_id
_entity_poly.type
_entity_poly.pdbx_seq_one_letter_code
_entity_poly.pdbx_strand_id
1 'polypeptide(L)'
;MFYLAQYPEDPPGYAEPLSTAAAWEPWLNATIPAGLDAGVQDRLRANLKHILVGLEMKAALIVPHAMRVSKKAVLFESYSQLLTFEFCVGVFSVCEGIGSALWLRSQNNDGAAAPAIAPNDWIGALVALADPHGALGFEAKLRGAKAVRDKIHQDRLGARTEIDWHAFDYNHAFVPAKDALSIVLRLHVASLPANTNLN
;
A
#
# COMPACT_ATOMS: atom_id res chain seq x y z
N MET A 1 10.55 1.01 30.39
CA MET A 1 10.30 1.48 29.01
C MET A 1 11.38 0.86 28.14
N PHE A 2 11.01 -0.01 27.21
CA PHE A 2 11.96 -0.75 26.39
C PHE A 2 12.19 0.02 25.08
N TYR A 3 13.44 0.39 24.82
CA TYR A 3 13.84 1.06 23.60
C TYR A 3 14.87 0.20 22.88
N LEU A 4 14.82 0.16 21.55
CA LEU A 4 15.80 -0.56 20.72
C LEU A 4 17.18 0.12 20.73
N ALA A 5 17.28 1.35 21.23
CA ALA A 5 18.50 2.12 21.41
C ALA A 5 18.43 2.94 22.71
N GLN A 6 19.55 3.50 23.17
CA GLN A 6 19.54 4.48 24.25
C GLN A 6 18.71 5.68 23.81
N TYR A 7 17.61 5.92 24.52
CA TYR A 7 16.71 7.02 24.24
C TYR A 7 17.27 8.28 24.89
N PRO A 8 17.46 9.38 24.14
CA PRO A 8 17.88 10.64 24.74
C PRO A 8 16.78 11.19 25.66
N GLU A 9 17.17 12.04 26.63
CA GLU A 9 16.23 12.64 27.60
C GLU A 9 15.19 13.55 26.94
N ASP A 10 15.54 14.19 25.81
CA ASP A 10 14.64 14.95 24.94
C ASP A 10 14.70 14.36 23.51
N PRO A 11 13.85 13.36 23.21
CA PRO A 11 13.87 12.70 21.91
C PRO A 11 13.33 13.63 20.83
N PRO A 12 14.08 13.83 19.72
CA PRO A 12 13.52 14.51 18.56
C PRO A 12 12.28 13.74 18.08
N GLY A 13 11.24 14.47 17.67
CA GLY A 13 10.07 13.90 17.01
C GLY A 13 10.42 13.27 15.66
N TYR A 14 9.39 12.90 14.89
CA TYR A 14 9.60 12.35 13.55
C TYR A 14 10.48 13.30 12.70
N ALA A 15 11.60 12.77 12.18
CA ALA A 15 12.68 13.56 11.58
C ALA A 15 12.41 14.01 10.12
N GLU A 16 11.35 13.49 9.49
CA GLU A 16 10.96 13.83 8.11
C GLU A 16 9.50 14.34 8.09
N PRO A 17 9.15 15.29 7.22
CA PRO A 17 7.78 15.75 7.09
C PRO A 17 6.93 14.67 6.41
N LEU A 18 6.42 13.73 7.20
CA LEU A 18 5.40 12.79 6.75
C LEU A 18 4.12 13.55 6.41
N SER A 19 3.49 13.17 5.31
CA SER A 19 2.19 13.72 4.95
C SER A 19 1.17 13.37 6.02
N THR A 20 0.36 14.34 6.43
CA THR A 20 -0.76 14.05 7.35
C THR A 20 -1.86 13.31 6.60
N ALA A 21 -2.76 12.65 7.33
CA ALA A 21 -3.92 11.99 6.73
C ALA A 21 -4.78 12.96 5.88
N ALA A 22 -4.89 14.22 6.30
CA ALA A 22 -5.63 15.26 5.57
C ALA A 22 -4.95 15.63 4.24
N ALA A 23 -3.63 15.54 4.15
CA ALA A 23 -2.89 15.85 2.93
C ALA A 23 -3.22 14.88 1.77
N TRP A 24 -3.73 13.69 2.08
CA TRP A 24 -4.14 12.69 1.08
C TRP A 24 -5.57 12.88 0.55
N GLU A 25 -6.38 13.73 1.18
CA GLU A 25 -7.78 13.92 0.80
C GLU A 25 -7.96 14.43 -0.65
N PRO A 26 -7.16 15.39 -1.17
CA PRO A 26 -7.29 15.83 -2.56
C PRO A 26 -7.10 14.69 -3.57
N TRP A 27 -6.10 13.83 -3.36
CA TRP A 27 -5.86 12.68 -4.23
C TRP A 27 -6.98 11.64 -4.13
N LEU A 28 -7.47 11.36 -2.92
CA LEU A 28 -8.58 10.41 -2.72
C LEU A 28 -9.89 10.92 -3.32
N ASN A 29 -10.17 12.22 -3.22
CA ASN A 29 -11.34 12.84 -3.84
C ASN A 29 -11.30 12.78 -5.37
N ALA A 30 -10.11 12.88 -5.96
CA ALA A 30 -9.94 12.77 -7.42
C ALA A 30 -10.01 11.31 -7.90
N THR A 31 -9.46 10.38 -7.12
CA THR A 31 -9.32 8.97 -7.50
C THR A 31 -10.59 8.15 -7.26
N ILE A 32 -11.33 8.41 -6.18
CA ILE A 32 -12.58 7.68 -5.88
C ILE A 32 -13.68 8.18 -6.82
N PRO A 33 -14.30 7.32 -7.64
CA PRO A 33 -15.30 7.74 -8.60
C PRO A 33 -16.52 8.35 -7.92
N ALA A 34 -17.01 9.45 -8.50
CA ALA A 34 -18.31 10.01 -8.15
C ALA A 34 -19.45 9.02 -8.49
N GLY A 35 -20.58 9.15 -7.81
CA GLY A 35 -21.76 8.32 -8.05
C GLY A 35 -21.81 7.01 -7.27
N LEU A 36 -20.89 6.80 -6.33
CA LEU A 36 -21.06 5.83 -5.23
C LEU A 36 -21.89 6.45 -4.10
N ASP A 37 -22.45 5.60 -3.24
CA ASP A 37 -23.11 6.03 -2.01
C ASP A 37 -22.17 6.91 -1.17
N ALA A 38 -22.70 7.98 -0.60
CA ALA A 38 -21.90 8.95 0.14
C ALA A 38 -21.18 8.30 1.33
N GLY A 39 -21.87 7.40 2.06
CA GLY A 39 -21.29 6.67 3.17
C GLY A 39 -20.19 5.69 2.74
N VAL A 40 -20.32 5.06 1.57
CA VAL A 40 -19.27 4.22 0.99
C VAL A 40 -18.03 5.06 0.67
N GLN A 41 -18.20 6.21 0.02
CA GLN A 41 -17.09 7.11 -0.31
C GLN A 41 -16.38 7.63 0.95
N ASP A 42 -17.15 8.04 1.98
CA ASP A 42 -16.59 8.53 3.23
C ASP A 42 -15.76 7.47 3.95
N ARG A 43 -16.27 6.23 4.03
CA ARG A 43 -15.54 5.11 4.63
C ARG A 43 -14.27 4.77 3.84
N LEU A 44 -14.35 4.76 2.50
CA LEU A 44 -13.17 4.55 1.65
C LEU A 44 -12.12 5.64 1.90
N ARG A 45 -12.49 6.92 1.85
CA ARG A 45 -11.55 8.03 2.12
C ARG A 45 -10.93 7.94 3.50
N ALA A 46 -11.76 7.71 4.53
CA ALA A 46 -11.31 7.61 5.91
C ALA A 46 -10.31 6.47 6.12
N ASN A 47 -10.56 5.30 5.54
CA ASN A 47 -9.67 4.15 5.68
C ASN A 47 -8.39 4.32 4.84
N LEU A 48 -8.53 4.70 3.57
CA LEU A 48 -7.41 4.78 2.64
C LEU A 48 -6.38 5.83 3.04
N LYS A 49 -6.79 6.99 3.58
CA LYS A 49 -5.83 8.01 4.04
C LYS A 49 -4.92 7.50 5.16
N HIS A 50 -5.45 6.69 6.09
CA HIS A 50 -4.63 6.10 7.15
C HIS A 50 -3.67 5.02 6.62
N ILE A 51 -4.13 4.22 5.65
CA ILE A 51 -3.26 3.22 5.00
C ILE A 51 -2.12 3.93 4.26
N LEU A 52 -2.40 4.99 3.50
CA LEU A 52 -1.39 5.74 2.75
C LEU A 52 -0.32 6.37 3.67
N VAL A 53 -0.71 7.01 4.77
CA VAL A 53 0.25 7.52 5.77
C VAL A 53 1.09 6.38 6.37
N GLY A 54 0.46 5.24 6.67
CA GLY A 54 1.16 4.06 7.18
C GLY A 54 2.17 3.48 6.18
N LEU A 55 1.83 3.49 4.88
CA LEU A 55 2.75 3.10 3.80
C LEU A 55 3.91 4.08 3.67
N GLU A 56 3.65 5.39 3.79
CA GLU A 56 4.66 6.44 3.71
C GLU A 56 5.72 6.27 4.81
N MET A 57 5.28 6.06 6.04
CA MET A 57 6.14 5.76 7.18
C MET A 57 7.00 4.51 6.93
N LYS A 58 6.40 3.45 6.39
CA LYS A 58 7.11 2.20 6.08
C LYS A 58 8.15 2.41 4.98
N ALA A 59 7.81 3.09 3.89
CA ALA A 59 8.75 3.40 2.81
C ALA A 59 9.94 4.21 3.31
N ALA A 60 9.69 5.19 4.19
CA ALA A 60 10.73 6.02 4.82
C ALA A 60 11.69 5.20 5.72
N LEU A 61 11.29 4.02 6.20
CA LEU A 61 12.16 3.12 6.97
C LEU A 61 12.83 2.05 6.10
N ILE A 62 12.08 1.45 5.18
CA ILE A 62 12.54 0.36 4.32
C ILE A 62 13.61 0.85 3.34
N VAL A 63 13.40 2.00 2.68
CA VAL A 63 14.32 2.50 1.64
C VAL A 63 15.70 2.81 2.21
N PRO A 64 15.84 3.60 3.30
CA PRO A 64 17.16 3.86 3.88
C PRO A 64 17.86 2.60 4.41
N HIS A 65 17.09 1.64 4.94
CA HIS A 65 17.58 0.33 5.34
C HIS A 65 18.21 -0.43 4.16
N ALA A 66 17.46 -0.58 3.07
CA ALA A 66 17.91 -1.32 1.90
C ALA A 66 19.08 -0.63 1.19
N MET A 67 19.03 0.70 1.07
CA MET A 67 20.06 1.49 0.39
C MET A 67 21.34 1.68 1.22
N ARG A 68 21.34 1.28 2.50
CA ARG A 68 22.46 1.48 3.43
C ARG A 68 22.97 2.91 3.38
N VAL A 69 22.08 3.89 3.55
CA VAL A 69 22.38 5.34 3.41
C VAL A 69 23.54 5.80 4.32
N SER A 70 23.97 4.99 5.29
CA SER A 70 25.19 5.21 6.10
C SER A 70 26.12 3.99 6.16
N LYS A 71 26.13 3.14 5.13
CA LYS A 71 26.85 1.84 5.05
C LYS A 71 26.47 0.84 6.14
N LYS A 72 25.44 1.13 6.94
CA LYS A 72 24.92 0.30 8.04
C LYS A 72 23.46 -0.01 7.79
N ALA A 73 23.02 -1.19 8.22
CA ALA A 73 21.60 -1.49 8.33
C ALA A 73 21.00 -0.63 9.45
N VAL A 74 19.88 0.04 9.19
CA VAL A 74 19.17 0.85 10.19
C VAL A 74 18.05 0.09 10.92
N LEU A 75 17.74 -1.13 10.47
CA LEU A 75 16.73 -2.02 11.05
C LEU A 75 17.32 -3.41 11.23
N PHE A 76 16.76 -4.18 12.16
CA PHE A 76 16.97 -5.62 12.20
C PHE A 76 16.30 -6.28 10.99
N GLU A 77 16.93 -7.29 10.41
CA GLU A 77 16.49 -7.96 9.18
C GLU A 77 15.02 -8.44 9.26
N SER A 78 14.67 -9.18 10.33
CA SER A 78 13.30 -9.68 10.51
C SER A 78 12.27 -8.56 10.66
N TYR A 79 12.66 -7.41 11.22
CA TYR A 79 11.77 -6.26 11.30
C TYR A 79 11.59 -5.60 9.93
N SER A 80 12.65 -5.48 9.14
CA SER A 80 12.59 -5.01 7.75
C SER A 80 11.66 -5.89 6.89
N GLN A 81 11.79 -7.21 7.01
CA GLN A 81 10.93 -8.18 6.30
C GLN A 81 9.45 -8.05 6.70
N LEU A 82 9.16 -7.84 7.99
CA LEU A 82 7.79 -7.58 8.45
C LEU A 82 7.25 -6.26 7.91
N LEU A 83 8.05 -5.18 7.91
CA LEU A 83 7.63 -3.91 7.32
C LEU A 83 7.33 -4.06 5.82
N THR A 84 8.14 -4.81 5.07
CA THR A 84 7.89 -5.11 3.66
C THR A 84 6.60 -5.91 3.46
N PHE A 85 6.37 -6.94 4.28
CA PHE A 85 5.11 -7.69 4.26
C PHE A 85 3.90 -6.76 4.47
N GLU A 86 3.92 -5.97 5.53
CA GLU A 86 2.83 -5.04 5.83
C GLU A 86 2.68 -3.95 4.77
N PHE A 87 3.77 -3.55 4.11
CA PHE A 87 3.73 -2.64 2.96
C PHE A 87 2.96 -3.28 1.79
N CYS A 88 3.26 -4.55 1.45
CA CYS A 88 2.50 -5.29 0.44
C CYS A 88 1.01 -5.43 0.79
N VAL A 89 0.69 -5.67 2.07
CA VAL A 89 -0.70 -5.70 2.56
C VAL A 89 -1.38 -4.35 2.32
N GLY A 90 -0.74 -3.24 2.71
CA GLY A 90 -1.32 -1.91 2.54
C GLY A 90 -1.47 -1.50 1.08
N VAL A 91 -0.49 -1.79 0.22
CA VAL A 91 -0.58 -1.56 -1.24
C VAL A 91 -1.76 -2.32 -1.82
N PHE A 92 -1.90 -3.60 -1.47
CA PHE A 92 -3.03 -4.40 -1.90
C PHE A 92 -4.36 -3.79 -1.45
N SER A 93 -4.48 -3.36 -0.19
CA SER A 93 -5.72 -2.74 0.33
C SER A 93 -6.07 -1.41 -0.34
N VAL A 94 -5.06 -0.60 -0.71
CA VAL A 94 -5.28 0.64 -1.48
C VAL A 94 -5.85 0.30 -2.87
N CYS A 95 -5.19 -0.61 -3.57
CA CYS A 95 -5.63 -1.05 -4.89
C CYS A 95 -7.01 -1.74 -4.86
N GLU A 96 -7.28 -2.56 -3.83
CA GLU A 96 -8.57 -3.22 -3.63
C GLU A 96 -9.69 -2.20 -3.43
N GLY A 97 -9.49 -1.19 -2.57
CA GLY A 97 -10.49 -0.16 -2.32
C GLY A 97 -10.81 0.67 -3.56
N ILE A 98 -9.79 1.12 -4.29
CA ILE A 98 -9.96 1.94 -5.50
C ILE A 98 -10.52 1.09 -6.65
N GLY A 99 -9.97 -0.08 -6.89
CA GLY A 99 -10.44 -0.99 -7.94
C GLY A 99 -11.89 -1.41 -7.71
N SER A 100 -12.28 -1.67 -6.47
CA SER A 100 -13.66 -2.02 -6.11
C SER A 100 -14.62 -0.88 -6.40
N ALA A 101 -14.23 0.35 -6.05
CA ALA A 101 -14.99 1.54 -6.34
C ALA A 101 -15.18 1.75 -7.86
N LEU A 102 -14.12 1.56 -8.64
CA LEU A 102 -14.15 1.64 -10.10
C LEU A 102 -15.04 0.55 -10.71
N TRP A 103 -14.91 -0.69 -10.23
CA TRP A 103 -15.73 -1.81 -10.69
C TRP A 103 -17.20 -1.56 -10.41
N LEU A 104 -17.58 -1.19 -9.19
CA LEU A 104 -18.96 -0.86 -8.83
C LEU A 104 -19.54 0.21 -9.76
N ARG A 105 -18.77 1.27 -9.99
CA ARG A 105 -19.18 2.34 -10.89
C ARG A 105 -19.41 1.83 -12.31
N SER A 106 -18.55 0.95 -12.82
CA SER A 106 -18.72 0.33 -14.14
C SER A 106 -19.99 -0.51 -14.27
N GLN A 107 -20.51 -1.04 -13.15
CA GLN A 107 -21.74 -1.83 -13.08
C GLN A 107 -22.99 -0.99 -12.77
N ASN A 108 -22.89 0.34 -12.75
CA ASN A 108 -23.95 1.25 -12.28
C ASN A 108 -24.47 0.90 -10.87
N ASN A 109 -23.58 0.39 -10.01
CA ASN A 109 -23.86 0.07 -8.61
C ASN A 109 -23.18 1.12 -7.71
N ASP A 110 -23.91 1.63 -6.73
CA ASP A 110 -23.41 2.67 -5.81
C ASP A 110 -22.66 2.09 -4.60
N GLY A 111 -22.69 0.77 -4.41
CA GLY A 111 -21.98 0.06 -3.36
C GLY A 111 -22.71 -0.03 -2.02
N ALA A 112 -23.87 0.59 -1.84
CA ALA A 112 -24.55 0.68 -0.54
C ALA A 112 -24.88 -0.69 0.07
N ALA A 113 -25.24 -1.65 -0.78
CA ALA A 113 -25.54 -3.04 -0.42
C ALA A 113 -24.70 -4.05 -1.21
N ALA A 114 -23.54 -3.64 -1.71
CA ALA A 114 -22.71 -4.52 -2.53
C ALA A 114 -22.11 -5.66 -1.70
N PRO A 115 -22.08 -6.89 -2.23
CA PRO A 115 -21.33 -7.99 -1.62
C PRO A 115 -19.82 -7.78 -1.77
N ALA A 116 -19.03 -8.71 -1.23
CA ALA A 116 -17.61 -8.76 -1.54
C ALA A 116 -17.37 -8.91 -3.05
N ILE A 117 -16.48 -8.09 -3.59
CA ILE A 117 -16.12 -8.06 -5.01
C ILE A 117 -14.94 -9.00 -5.25
N ALA A 118 -15.00 -9.84 -6.26
CA ALA A 118 -13.94 -10.81 -6.50
C ALA A 118 -12.64 -10.11 -6.92
N PRO A 119 -11.45 -10.63 -6.54
CA PRO A 119 -10.18 -10.03 -6.89
C PRO A 119 -10.00 -9.75 -8.38
N ASN A 120 -10.38 -10.68 -9.26
CA ASN A 120 -10.21 -10.48 -10.70
C ASN A 120 -11.08 -9.34 -11.25
N ASP A 121 -12.25 -9.10 -10.66
CA ASP A 121 -13.18 -8.06 -11.09
C ASP A 121 -12.61 -6.67 -10.82
N TRP A 122 -12.23 -6.42 -9.57
CA TRP A 122 -11.69 -5.12 -9.19
C TRP A 122 -10.27 -4.88 -9.73
N ILE A 123 -9.44 -5.93 -9.83
CA ILE A 123 -8.11 -5.83 -10.47
C ILE A 123 -8.29 -5.43 -11.94
N GLY A 124 -9.19 -6.09 -12.66
CA GLY A 124 -9.46 -5.78 -14.06
C GLY A 124 -9.90 -4.34 -14.26
N ALA A 125 -10.81 -3.85 -13.42
CA ALA A 125 -11.27 -2.45 -13.46
C ALA A 125 -10.13 -1.44 -13.21
N LEU A 126 -9.26 -1.73 -12.23
CA LEU A 126 -8.14 -0.84 -11.91
C LEU A 126 -7.05 -0.85 -12.99
N VAL A 127 -6.74 -2.02 -13.56
CA VAL A 127 -5.75 -2.18 -14.64
C VAL A 127 -6.21 -1.47 -15.91
N ALA A 128 -7.50 -1.61 -16.26
CA ALA A 128 -8.06 -0.94 -17.43
C ALA A 128 -7.94 0.59 -17.34
N LEU A 129 -7.92 1.15 -16.13
CA LEU A 129 -7.71 2.58 -15.92
C LEU A 129 -6.23 2.98 -15.89
N ALA A 130 -5.40 2.25 -15.12
CA ALA A 130 -4.04 2.69 -14.78
C ALA A 130 -2.95 2.17 -15.73
N ASP A 131 -3.19 1.07 -16.44
CA ASP A 131 -2.24 0.47 -17.39
C ASP A 131 -2.99 -0.25 -18.53
N PRO A 132 -3.83 0.45 -19.32
CA PRO A 132 -4.72 -0.17 -20.32
C PRO A 132 -3.99 -0.95 -21.41
N HIS A 133 -2.70 -0.66 -21.61
CA HIS A 133 -1.86 -1.32 -22.62
C HIS A 133 -0.83 -2.27 -22.02
N GLY A 134 -0.82 -2.44 -20.69
CA GLY A 134 0.11 -3.33 -19.98
C GLY A 134 1.59 -2.91 -20.03
N ALA A 135 1.88 -1.68 -20.47
CA ALA A 135 3.24 -1.19 -20.65
C ALA A 135 4.00 -1.06 -19.33
N LEU A 136 3.27 -0.86 -18.22
CA LEU A 136 3.83 -0.71 -16.89
C LEU A 136 3.89 -2.05 -16.15
N GLY A 137 3.33 -3.13 -16.70
CA GLY A 137 3.24 -4.44 -16.06
C GLY A 137 2.48 -4.39 -14.73
N PHE A 138 1.50 -3.49 -14.62
CA PHE A 138 0.84 -3.16 -13.36
C PHE A 138 0.15 -4.37 -12.72
N GLU A 139 -0.58 -5.16 -13.52
CA GLU A 139 -1.28 -6.34 -13.02
C GLU A 139 -0.34 -7.35 -12.37
N ALA A 140 0.81 -7.62 -13.00
CA ALA A 140 1.79 -8.57 -12.48
C ALA A 140 2.36 -8.09 -11.13
N LYS A 141 2.66 -6.80 -11.01
CA LYS A 141 3.16 -6.19 -9.76
C LYS A 141 2.12 -6.27 -8.65
N LEU A 142 0.86 -5.95 -8.95
CA LEU A 142 -0.25 -6.02 -8.00
C LEU A 142 -0.53 -7.46 -7.54
N ARG A 143 -0.51 -8.43 -8.47
CA ARG A 143 -0.63 -9.86 -8.13
C ARG A 143 0.57 -10.35 -7.31
N GLY A 144 1.77 -9.81 -7.54
CA GLY A 144 2.93 -10.04 -6.69
C GLY A 144 2.72 -9.57 -5.26
N ALA A 145 2.25 -8.33 -5.06
CA ALA A 145 1.91 -7.80 -3.74
C ALA A 145 0.85 -8.66 -3.02
N LYS A 146 -0.19 -9.10 -3.76
CA LYS A 146 -1.19 -10.05 -3.24
C LYS A 146 -0.55 -11.38 -2.82
N ALA A 147 0.32 -11.95 -3.65
CA ALA A 147 0.98 -13.22 -3.34
C ALA A 147 1.83 -13.12 -2.06
N VAL A 148 2.49 -11.98 -1.83
CA VAL A 148 3.23 -11.71 -0.59
C VAL A 148 2.30 -11.59 0.62
N ARG A 149 1.19 -10.84 0.50
CA ARG A 149 0.15 -10.72 1.53
C ARG A 149 -0.36 -12.10 2.00
N ASP A 150 -0.49 -13.04 1.07
CA ASP A 150 -1.07 -14.36 1.36
C ASP A 150 -0.06 -15.36 1.98
N LYS A 151 1.23 -15.01 2.16
CA LYS A 151 2.27 -15.92 2.67
C LYS A 151 2.23 -16.16 4.18
N ILE A 152 1.74 -15.20 4.97
CA ILE A 152 1.71 -15.31 6.44
C ILE A 152 0.33 -15.80 6.86
N HIS A 153 0.20 -17.12 7.00
CA HIS A 153 -1.01 -17.78 7.50
C HIS A 153 -0.63 -18.79 8.60
N GLN A 154 -1.31 -18.73 9.76
CA GLN A 154 -1.06 -19.63 10.90
C GLN A 154 -2.16 -20.69 11.09
N ASP A 155 -3.22 -20.62 10.29
CA ASP A 155 -4.42 -21.46 10.36
C ASP A 155 -4.26 -22.82 9.66
N ARG A 156 -3.14 -23.07 8.97
CA ARG A 156 -2.87 -24.31 8.22
C ARG A 156 -1.75 -25.16 8.82
N LEU A 157 -1.89 -25.51 10.09
CA LEU A 157 -0.84 -26.16 10.89
C LEU A 157 -0.30 -27.49 10.30
N GLY A 158 -1.16 -28.30 9.68
CA GLY A 158 -0.77 -29.59 9.09
C GLY A 158 -0.22 -29.53 7.65
N ALA A 159 -0.43 -28.41 6.95
CA ALA A 159 0.03 -28.19 5.57
C ALA A 159 1.06 -27.05 5.49
N ARG A 160 1.69 -26.74 6.63
CA ARG A 160 2.56 -25.59 6.77
C ARG A 160 3.87 -25.83 6.02
N THR A 161 4.02 -25.17 4.88
CA THR A 161 5.34 -24.93 4.31
C THR A 161 6.09 -23.94 5.21
N GLU A 162 7.40 -24.12 5.35
CA GLU A 162 8.23 -23.10 6.00
C GLU A 162 8.00 -21.75 5.31
N ILE A 163 7.88 -20.69 6.10
CA ILE A 163 7.78 -19.34 5.54
C ILE A 163 9.17 -18.99 5.05
N ASP A 164 9.32 -18.90 3.72
CA ASP A 164 10.51 -18.34 3.12
C ASP A 164 10.55 -16.83 3.39
N TRP A 165 11.28 -16.45 4.42
CA TRP A 165 11.41 -15.05 4.83
C TRP A 165 12.16 -14.19 3.81
N HIS A 166 12.95 -14.81 2.91
CA HIS A 166 13.58 -14.09 1.80
C HIS A 166 12.56 -13.62 0.75
N ALA A 167 11.38 -14.24 0.72
CA ALA A 167 10.29 -13.78 -0.14
C ALA A 167 9.70 -12.42 0.28
N PHE A 168 10.11 -11.84 1.41
CA PHE A 168 9.76 -10.48 1.85
C PHE A 168 10.92 -9.48 1.66
N ASP A 169 11.90 -9.80 0.82
CA ASP A 169 13.05 -8.92 0.61
C ASP A 169 12.68 -7.64 -0.18
N TYR A 170 13.62 -6.70 -0.16
CA TYR A 170 13.45 -5.40 -0.80
C TYR A 170 13.20 -5.48 -2.31
N ASN A 171 13.92 -6.33 -3.03
CA ASN A 171 13.90 -6.34 -4.50
C ASN A 171 12.71 -7.11 -5.07
N HIS A 172 12.29 -8.18 -4.41
CA HIS A 172 11.25 -9.09 -4.90
C HIS A 172 9.87 -8.77 -4.34
N ALA A 173 9.78 -8.17 -3.14
CA ALA A 173 8.50 -7.81 -2.53
C ALA A 173 8.27 -6.30 -2.48
N PHE A 174 9.19 -5.53 -1.87
CA PHE A 174 8.96 -4.10 -1.66
C PHE A 174 8.95 -3.31 -2.98
N VAL A 175 9.98 -3.42 -3.82
CA VAL A 175 10.09 -2.65 -5.08
C VAL A 175 8.88 -2.87 -5.99
N PRO A 176 8.45 -4.12 -6.31
CA PRO A 176 7.27 -4.33 -7.14
C PRO A 176 5.99 -3.76 -6.53
N ALA A 177 5.81 -3.86 -5.20
CA ALA A 177 4.65 -3.29 -4.53
C ALA A 177 4.67 -1.75 -4.56
N LYS A 178 5.83 -1.13 -4.33
CA LYS A 178 6.01 0.32 -4.44
C LYS A 178 5.72 0.80 -5.86
N ASP A 179 6.21 0.08 -6.87
CA ASP A 179 5.94 0.39 -8.27
C ASP A 179 4.44 0.27 -8.60
N ALA A 180 3.76 -0.77 -8.10
CA ALA A 180 2.32 -0.94 -8.29
C ALA A 180 1.55 0.26 -7.71
N LEU A 181 1.89 0.68 -6.49
CA LEU A 181 1.29 1.85 -5.87
C LEU A 181 1.59 3.12 -6.66
N SER A 182 2.84 3.31 -7.10
CA SER A 182 3.27 4.49 -7.87
C SER A 182 2.47 4.64 -9.17
N ILE A 183 2.13 3.54 -9.84
CA ILE A 183 1.28 3.54 -11.04
C ILE A 183 -0.12 4.08 -10.71
N VAL A 184 -0.72 3.64 -9.60
CA VAL A 184 -2.04 4.14 -9.15
C VAL A 184 -1.97 5.60 -8.72
N LEU A 185 -0.93 6.00 -7.98
CA LEU A 185 -0.76 7.39 -7.53
C LEU A 185 -0.70 8.38 -8.70
N ARG A 186 -0.08 7.96 -9.82
CA ARG A 186 0.06 8.78 -11.04
C ARG A 186 -1.25 9.11 -11.74
N LEU A 187 -2.36 8.42 -11.44
CA LEU A 187 -3.68 8.75 -11.97
C LEU A 187 -4.05 10.23 -11.72
N HIS A 188 -3.63 10.77 -10.57
CA HIS A 188 -3.87 12.15 -10.17
C HIS A 188 -2.62 12.77 -9.53
N VAL A 189 -1.49 12.75 -10.25
CA VAL A 189 -0.19 13.20 -9.75
C VAL A 189 -0.19 14.62 -9.15
N ALA A 190 -1.00 15.54 -9.72
CA ALA A 190 -1.10 16.92 -9.25
C ALA A 190 -1.79 17.06 -7.89
N SER A 191 -2.49 16.03 -7.42
CA SER A 191 -3.22 16.02 -6.15
C SER A 191 -2.47 15.29 -5.03
N LEU A 192 -1.26 14.77 -5.31
CA LEU A 192 -0.44 14.08 -4.31
C LEU A 192 0.12 15.06 -3.28
N PRO A 193 0.35 14.62 -2.02
CA PRO A 193 1.09 15.41 -1.05
C PRO A 193 2.50 15.74 -1.58
N ALA A 194 2.92 16.99 -1.44
CA ALA A 194 4.18 17.48 -2.01
C ALA A 194 5.43 16.73 -1.50
N ASN A 195 5.39 16.23 -0.25
CA ASN A 195 6.52 15.60 0.42
C ASN A 195 6.36 14.08 0.61
N THR A 196 5.49 13.44 -0.18
CA THR A 196 5.21 12.01 0.04
C THR A 196 6.43 11.12 -0.25
N ASN A 197 6.71 10.17 0.64
CA ASN A 197 7.72 9.12 0.45
C ASN A 197 7.27 7.97 -0.49
N LEU A 198 6.07 8.06 -1.09
CA LEU A 198 5.47 7.01 -1.91
C LEU A 198 5.68 7.18 -3.42
N ASN A 199 6.32 8.27 -3.86
CA ASN A 199 6.70 8.49 -5.26
C ASN A 199 8.00 7.78 -5.65
#